data_AF-A0A7S3ESH3-F1
#
_entry.id   AF-A0A7S3ESH3-F1
#
_cell.length_a   1.000
_cell.length_b   1.000
_cell.length_c   1.000
_cell.angle_alpha   90.00
_cell.angle_beta   90.00
_cell.angle_gamma   90.00
#
_symmetry.space_group_name_H-M   'P 1'
#
loop_
_entity.id
_entity.type
_entity.pdbx_description
1 polymer ?
#
loop_
_entity_poly.entity_id
_entity_poly.type
_entity_poly.pdbx_seq_one_letter_code
_entity_poly.pdbx_strand_id
1 'polypeptide(L)'
;VSHKRTVSLAVDPNDSSVVAVSGWTSLVDNKGKEVIHLTLDSGKTWLDITGDLTNSTGVCANRDVCGKWRPSALLMLPIASKTPVVLVGTVSGVFATVVKKGENVTWMRLGGCTELPLVLAAGLSYDAASDTVVVATMGRGVYILPTATALVRRALSL
;
A
#
# COMPACT_ATOMS: atom_id res chain seq x y z
N VAL A 1 13.34 19.76 -0.92
CA VAL A 1 12.40 19.70 -2.07
C VAL A 1 11.09 19.11 -1.58
N SER A 2 10.02 19.90 -1.44
CA SER A 2 8.72 19.40 -0.96
C SER A 2 7.80 19.13 -2.14
N HIS A 3 7.97 17.97 -2.77
CA HIS A 3 6.96 17.49 -3.73
C HIS A 3 5.68 17.23 -2.93
N LYS A 4 4.61 17.98 -3.21
CA LYS A 4 3.37 17.98 -2.42
C LYS A 4 2.65 16.61 -2.37
N ARG A 5 3.08 15.64 -3.19
CA ARG A 5 2.48 14.31 -3.43
C ARG A 5 3.57 13.35 -3.93
N THR A 6 3.44 12.07 -3.60
CA THR A 6 4.43 11.03 -3.92
C THR A 6 3.80 10.03 -4.88
N VAL A 7 4.41 9.83 -6.03
CA VAL A 7 4.06 8.75 -6.94
C VAL A 7 4.93 7.55 -6.60
N SER A 8 4.30 6.41 -6.35
CA SER A 8 4.93 5.11 -6.20
C SER A 8 4.24 4.14 -7.15
N LEU A 9 4.96 3.12 -7.62
CA LEU A 9 4.36 2.02 -8.37
C LEU A 9 4.89 0.69 -7.85
N ALA A 10 4.12 -0.37 -8.05
CA ALA A 10 4.51 -1.75 -7.83
C ALA A 10 3.95 -2.61 -8.97
N VAL A 11 4.74 -3.55 -9.45
CA VAL A 11 4.34 -4.57 -10.43
C VAL A 11 4.23 -5.89 -9.69
N ASP A 12 3.20 -6.68 -10.01
CA ASP A 12 3.05 -8.00 -9.40
C ASP A 12 4.20 -8.90 -9.86
N PRO A 13 4.95 -9.51 -8.94
CA PRO A 13 6.09 -10.36 -9.28
C PRO A 13 5.71 -11.64 -10.03
N ASN A 14 4.44 -12.06 -9.97
CA ASN A 14 3.93 -13.25 -10.66
C ASN A 14 3.23 -12.92 -11.98
N ASP A 15 2.78 -11.68 -12.17
CA ASP A 15 2.05 -11.26 -13.37
C ASP A 15 2.32 -9.78 -13.71
N SER A 16 3.16 -9.54 -14.72
CA SER A 16 3.52 -8.18 -15.15
C SER A 16 2.35 -7.35 -15.70
N SER A 17 1.19 -7.97 -15.96
CA SER A 17 -0.02 -7.23 -16.36
C SER A 17 -0.73 -6.56 -15.18
N VAL A 18 -0.36 -6.94 -13.95
CA VAL A 18 -0.92 -6.41 -12.71
C VAL A 18 0.02 -5.35 -12.13
N VAL A 19 -0.45 -4.11 -12.03
CA VAL A 19 0.36 -2.97 -11.56
C VAL A 19 -0.48 -2.07 -10.66
N ALA A 20 0.05 -1.69 -9.51
CA ALA A 20 -0.52 -0.64 -8.66
C ALA A 20 0.30 0.65 -8.76
N VAL A 21 -0.38 1.79 -8.78
CA VAL A 21 0.23 3.12 -8.85
C VAL A 21 -0.47 4.05 -7.87
N SER A 22 0.30 4.78 -7.06
CA SER A 22 -0.23 5.90 -6.29
C SER A 22 -0.12 7.17 -7.11
N GLY A 23 -1.18 7.97 -7.11
CA GLY A 23 -1.25 9.15 -7.96
C GLY A 23 -2.51 9.94 -7.74
N TRP A 24 -2.98 10.58 -8.80
CA TRP A 24 -4.16 11.45 -8.76
C TRP A 24 -5.41 10.70 -9.22
N THR A 25 -6.59 11.16 -8.77
CA THR A 25 -7.89 10.64 -9.21
C THR A 25 -7.98 10.59 -10.74
N SER A 26 -7.56 11.67 -11.41
CA SER A 26 -7.40 11.69 -12.86
C SER A 26 -5.95 11.44 -13.23
N LEU A 27 -5.72 10.33 -13.94
CA LEU A 27 -4.42 9.95 -14.50
C LEU A 27 -4.07 10.73 -15.78
N VAL A 28 -5.04 11.41 -16.40
CA VAL A 28 -4.84 12.15 -17.66
C VAL A 28 -4.24 13.52 -17.42
N ASP A 29 -4.74 14.25 -16.41
CA ASP A 29 -4.34 15.63 -16.13
C ASP A 29 -3.62 15.80 -14.78
N ASN A 30 -3.39 14.71 -14.05
CA ASN A 30 -2.76 14.69 -12.73
C ASN A 30 -3.47 15.63 -11.72
N LYS A 31 -4.81 15.60 -11.71
CA LYS A 31 -5.65 16.38 -10.78
C LYS A 31 -6.53 15.51 -9.90
N GLY A 32 -6.97 16.10 -8.78
CA GLY A 32 -7.89 15.46 -7.84
C GLY A 32 -7.24 15.11 -6.51
N LYS A 33 -7.83 14.15 -5.80
CA LYS A 33 -7.29 13.62 -4.54
C LYS A 33 -6.22 12.58 -4.86
N GLU A 34 -5.35 12.32 -3.88
CA GLU A 34 -4.40 11.22 -3.99
C GLU A 34 -5.17 9.91 -3.79
N VAL A 35 -4.94 8.94 -4.67
CA VAL A 35 -5.60 7.63 -4.70
C VAL A 35 -4.58 6.56 -5.10
N ILE A 36 -4.93 5.30 -4.89
CA ILE A 36 -4.17 4.16 -5.42
C ILE A 36 -4.99 3.53 -6.53
N HIS A 37 -4.41 3.43 -7.71
CA HIS A 37 -4.99 2.74 -8.84
C HIS A 37 -4.36 1.36 -9.00
N LEU A 38 -5.14 0.39 -9.44
CA LEU A 38 -4.70 -0.95 -9.83
C LEU A 38 -5.15 -1.23 -11.26
N THR A 39 -4.26 -1.74 -12.09
CA THR A 39 -4.60 -2.35 -13.37
C THR A 39 -4.37 -3.85 -13.30
N LEU A 40 -5.17 -4.61 -14.04
CA LEU A 40 -5.05 -6.06 -14.23
C LEU A 40 -4.81 -6.41 -15.71
N ASP A 41 -4.56 -5.42 -16.56
CA ASP A 41 -4.50 -5.55 -18.01
C ASP A 41 -3.40 -4.68 -18.65
N SER A 42 -2.29 -4.53 -17.94
CA SER A 42 -1.11 -3.73 -18.36
C SER A 42 -1.42 -2.25 -18.60
N GLY A 43 -2.35 -1.69 -17.83
CA GLY A 43 -2.67 -0.26 -17.83
C GLY A 43 -3.73 0.17 -18.85
N LYS A 44 -4.46 -0.77 -19.47
CA LYS A 44 -5.58 -0.44 -20.37
C LYS A 44 -6.79 0.07 -19.57
N THR A 45 -7.04 -0.54 -18.42
CA THR A 45 -8.07 -0.11 -17.46
C THR A 45 -7.48 0.01 -16.05
N TRP A 46 -8.06 0.92 -15.26
CA TRP A 46 -7.61 1.24 -13.92
C TRP A 46 -8.78 1.24 -12.95
N LEU A 47 -8.59 0.59 -11.80
CA LEU A 47 -9.51 0.54 -10.68
C LEU A 47 -8.96 1.37 -9.53
N ASP A 48 -9.77 2.26 -8.95
CA ASP A 48 -9.43 2.92 -7.69
C ASP A 48 -9.57 1.91 -6.53
N ILE A 49 -8.45 1.60 -5.88
CA ILE A 49 -8.35 0.68 -4.75
C ILE A 49 -8.08 1.41 -3.42
N THR A 50 -8.35 2.71 -3.35
CA THR A 50 -8.15 3.50 -2.14
C THR A 50 -9.02 3.00 -0.99
N GLY A 51 -10.26 2.57 -1.28
CA GLY A 51 -11.15 1.93 -0.31
C GLY A 51 -11.29 2.72 1.01
N ASP A 52 -11.21 2.01 2.12
CA ASP A 52 -11.25 2.57 3.48
C ASP A 52 -9.90 3.04 4.03
N LEU A 53 -8.82 3.04 3.23
CA LEU A 53 -7.45 3.24 3.70
C LEU A 53 -7.28 4.48 4.58
N THR A 54 -7.95 5.57 4.21
CA THR A 54 -7.91 6.81 4.99
C THR A 54 -8.38 6.57 6.44
N ASN A 55 -9.50 5.88 6.63
CA ASN A 55 -10.01 5.54 7.95
C ASN A 55 -9.10 4.53 8.65
N SER A 56 -8.60 3.52 7.93
CA SER A 56 -7.73 2.47 8.50
C SER A 56 -6.40 3.03 9.01
N THR A 57 -5.88 4.10 8.41
CA THR A 57 -4.68 4.79 8.92
C THR A 57 -4.88 5.53 10.24
N GLY A 58 -6.13 5.72 10.69
CA GLY A 58 -6.47 6.54 11.85
C GLY A 58 -6.33 8.05 11.61
N VAL A 59 -6.06 8.47 10.37
CA VAL A 59 -5.99 9.87 9.97
C VAL A 59 -7.38 10.30 9.50
N CYS A 60 -7.93 11.39 10.07
CA CYS A 60 -9.25 11.83 9.64
C CYS A 60 -9.26 12.26 8.16
N ALA A 61 -10.36 12.01 7.44
CA ALA A 61 -10.46 12.25 6.00
C ALA A 61 -10.35 13.73 5.59
N ASN A 62 -10.51 14.66 6.54
CA ASN A 62 -10.28 16.08 6.30
C ASN A 62 -8.77 16.40 6.32
N ARG A 63 -8.20 16.34 5.12
CA ARG A 63 -6.81 16.67 4.79
C ARG A 63 -6.35 18.07 5.16
N ASP A 64 -7.26 19.03 5.34
CA ASP A 64 -6.92 20.39 5.78
C ASP A 64 -6.86 20.50 7.32
N VAL A 65 -7.32 19.48 8.04
CA VAL A 65 -7.42 19.47 9.50
C VAL A 65 -6.50 18.44 10.16
N CYS A 66 -6.41 17.20 9.64
CA CYS A 66 -5.78 16.08 10.37
C CYS A 66 -4.52 15.49 9.70
N GLY A 67 -4.07 16.05 8.58
CA GLY A 67 -2.93 15.53 7.83
C GLY A 67 -3.31 14.58 6.69
N LYS A 68 -2.30 14.08 5.96
CA LYS A 68 -2.47 13.21 4.78
C LYS A 68 -2.05 11.79 5.12
N TRP A 69 -2.82 10.78 4.72
CA TRP A 69 -2.47 9.37 4.90
C TRP A 69 -1.24 8.93 4.07
N ARG A 70 -0.93 9.63 2.96
CA ARG A 70 0.26 9.52 2.08
C ARG A 70 0.65 8.09 1.67
N PRO A 71 0.20 7.57 0.51
CA PRO A 71 0.71 6.33 -0.09
C PRO A 71 2.16 6.52 -0.56
N SER A 72 3.10 6.39 0.37
CA SER A 72 4.49 6.79 0.17
C SER A 72 5.31 5.72 -0.54
N ALA A 73 4.91 4.46 -0.40
CA ALA A 73 5.54 3.32 -1.05
C ALA A 73 4.49 2.25 -1.34
N LEU A 74 4.53 1.65 -2.54
CA LEU A 74 3.73 0.50 -2.92
C LEU A 74 4.64 -0.71 -3.08
N LEU A 75 4.12 -1.89 -2.76
CA LEU A 75 4.79 -3.17 -2.96
C LEU A 75 3.71 -4.24 -3.20
N MET A 76 3.97 -5.17 -4.10
CA MET A 76 3.12 -6.35 -4.33
C MET A 76 3.87 -7.59 -3.86
N LEU A 77 3.18 -8.45 -3.10
CA LEU A 77 3.79 -9.69 -2.59
C LEU A 77 3.51 -10.87 -3.52
N PRO A 78 4.48 -11.78 -3.73
CA PRO A 78 4.30 -12.99 -4.51
C PRO A 78 3.54 -14.07 -3.71
N ILE A 79 2.33 -13.75 -3.22
CA ILE A 79 1.49 -14.74 -2.57
C ILE A 79 0.83 -15.57 -3.66
N ALA A 80 0.91 -16.90 -3.56
CA ALA A 80 0.23 -17.84 -4.45
C ALA A 80 -1.30 -17.78 -4.25
N SER A 81 -1.90 -16.66 -4.65
CA SER A 81 -3.33 -16.39 -4.67
C SER A 81 -3.73 -15.91 -6.05
N LYS A 82 -4.98 -16.18 -6.45
CA LYS A 82 -5.54 -15.67 -7.71
C LYS A 82 -5.80 -14.16 -7.69
N THR A 83 -5.62 -13.53 -6.54
CA THR A 83 -5.93 -12.14 -6.27
C THR A 83 -4.67 -11.42 -5.82
N PRO A 84 -4.38 -10.24 -6.37
CA PRO A 84 -3.17 -9.50 -6.03
C PRO A 84 -3.23 -9.00 -4.58
N VAL A 85 -2.07 -9.03 -3.93
CA VAL A 85 -1.87 -8.55 -2.57
C VAL A 85 -1.02 -7.29 -2.63
N VAL A 86 -1.62 -6.17 -2.25
CA VAL A 86 -0.99 -4.85 -2.33
C VAL A 86 -0.66 -4.37 -0.92
N LEU A 87 0.59 -3.96 -0.73
CA LEU A 87 1.07 -3.26 0.45
C LEU A 87 1.23 -1.77 0.13
N VAL A 88 0.91 -0.94 1.11
CA VAL A 88 1.14 0.51 1.06
C VAL A 88 1.78 1.00 2.34
N GLY A 89 2.89 1.74 2.20
CA GLY A 89 3.48 2.54 3.26
C GLY A 89 2.70 3.84 3.41
N THR A 90 2.24 4.13 4.63
CA THR A 90 1.44 5.31 4.98
C THR A 90 2.13 6.12 6.08
N VAL A 91 1.50 7.20 6.53
CA VAL A 91 1.98 7.98 7.69
C VAL A 91 1.91 7.24 9.03
N SER A 92 1.20 6.11 9.12
CA SER A 92 0.97 5.37 10.38
C SER A 92 1.35 3.89 10.32
N GLY A 93 2.12 3.51 9.30
CA GLY A 93 2.72 2.18 9.16
C GLY A 93 2.52 1.60 7.78
N VAL A 94 2.48 0.27 7.69
CA VAL A 94 2.22 -0.45 6.45
C VAL A 94 0.83 -1.05 6.51
N PHE A 95 0.08 -0.95 5.41
CA PHE A 95 -1.25 -1.53 5.28
C PHE A 95 -1.26 -2.49 4.08
N ALA A 96 -2.05 -3.55 4.19
CA ALA A 96 -2.23 -4.56 3.17
C ALA A 96 -3.69 -4.62 2.73
N THR A 97 -3.93 -4.96 1.48
CA THR A 97 -5.26 -5.31 0.97
C THR A 97 -5.17 -6.44 -0.05
N VAL A 98 -6.30 -7.11 -0.26
CA VAL A 98 -6.53 -8.02 -1.39
C VAL A 98 -7.66 -7.44 -2.22
N VAL A 99 -7.43 -7.32 -3.52
CA VAL A 99 -8.44 -6.75 -4.43
C VAL A 99 -9.22 -7.87 -5.09
N LYS A 100 -10.50 -7.97 -4.74
CA LYS A 100 -11.46 -8.91 -5.33
C LYS A 100 -12.48 -8.15 -6.16
N LYS A 101 -12.75 -8.65 -7.36
CA LYS A 101 -13.68 -7.99 -8.30
C LYS A 101 -15.09 -7.97 -7.71
N GLY A 102 -15.66 -6.76 -7.56
CA GLY A 102 -17.03 -6.56 -7.06
C GLY A 102 -17.15 -6.45 -5.53
N GLU A 103 -16.04 -6.50 -4.79
CA GLU A 103 -16.02 -6.29 -3.34
C GLU A 103 -15.47 -4.91 -2.98
N ASN A 104 -15.86 -4.40 -1.81
CA ASN A 104 -15.28 -3.18 -1.25
C ASN A 104 -13.83 -3.44 -0.84
N VAL A 105 -12.93 -2.51 -1.18
CA VAL A 105 -11.51 -2.62 -0.79
C VAL A 105 -11.34 -2.20 0.66
N THR A 106 -10.86 -3.13 1.48
CA THR A 106 -10.53 -2.91 2.89
C THR A 106 -9.04 -3.06 3.14
N TRP A 107 -8.48 -2.14 3.93
CA TRP A 107 -7.07 -2.09 4.24
C TRP A 107 -6.83 -2.46 5.71
N MET A 108 -5.93 -3.42 5.91
CA MET A 108 -5.56 -3.92 7.23
C MET A 108 -4.11 -3.56 7.54
N ARG A 109 -3.85 -3.09 8.76
CA ARG A 109 -2.50 -2.76 9.20
C ARG A 109 -1.65 -4.03 9.29
N LEU A 110 -0.45 -3.99 8.71
CA LEU A 110 0.51 -5.07 8.80
C LEU A 110 1.31 -4.94 10.11
N GLY A 111 1.13 -5.90 11.01
CA GLY A 111 1.78 -5.90 12.32
C GLY A 111 1.08 -5.01 13.37
N GLY A 112 1.39 -5.27 14.63
CA GLY A 112 0.99 -4.44 15.78
C GLY A 112 1.93 -3.25 15.99
N CYS A 113 1.69 -2.48 17.05
CA CYS A 113 2.55 -1.34 17.40
C CYS A 113 3.93 -1.77 17.92
N THR A 114 4.08 -3.05 18.28
CA THR A 114 5.34 -3.63 18.77
C THR A 114 6.31 -3.91 17.63
N GLU A 115 5.81 -4.42 16.50
CA GLU A 115 6.61 -4.77 15.33
C GLU A 115 6.90 -3.56 14.44
N LEU A 116 5.92 -2.65 14.32
CA LEU A 116 6.05 -1.41 13.58
C LEU A 116 5.26 -0.32 14.31
N PRO A 117 5.87 0.76 14.81
CA PRO A 117 5.13 1.82 15.49
C PRO A 117 4.28 2.64 14.50
N LEU A 118 3.48 3.58 15.03
CA LEU A 118 2.79 4.58 14.21
C LEU A 118 3.81 5.57 13.64
N VAL A 119 4.30 5.27 12.44
CA VAL A 119 5.33 6.06 11.75
C VAL A 119 5.12 6.07 10.25
N LEU A 120 5.58 7.15 9.61
CA LEU A 120 5.64 7.24 8.17
C LEU A 120 6.59 6.17 7.59
N ALA A 121 6.00 5.19 6.91
CA ALA A 121 6.69 4.17 6.12
C ALA A 121 6.92 4.72 4.71
N ALA A 122 8.15 5.15 4.44
CA ALA A 122 8.54 5.88 3.23
C ALA A 122 9.03 4.97 2.10
N GLY A 123 9.43 3.75 2.42
CA GLY A 123 9.95 2.78 1.45
C GLY A 123 9.64 1.36 1.90
N LEU A 124 9.38 0.49 0.93
CA LEU A 124 9.13 -0.93 1.13
C LEU A 124 10.01 -1.73 0.18
N SER A 125 10.54 -2.83 0.68
CA SER A 125 11.20 -3.86 -0.13
C SER A 125 10.84 -5.24 0.43
N TYR A 126 10.83 -6.24 -0.43
CA TYR A 126 10.55 -7.61 -0.06
C TYR A 126 11.70 -8.51 -0.50
N ASP A 127 12.22 -9.29 0.44
CA ASP A 127 13.12 -10.39 0.15
C ASP A 127 12.35 -11.71 0.12
N ALA A 128 12.28 -12.31 -1.06
CA ALA A 128 11.58 -13.57 -1.27
C ALA A 128 12.31 -14.76 -0.64
N ALA A 129 13.64 -14.70 -0.49
CA ALA A 129 14.41 -15.81 0.07
C ALA A 129 14.13 -16.01 1.57
N SER A 130 13.87 -14.92 2.30
CA SER A 130 13.61 -14.93 3.74
C SER A 130 12.17 -14.59 4.13
N ASP A 131 11.26 -14.42 3.16
CA ASP A 131 9.88 -13.96 3.37
C ASP A 131 9.81 -12.73 4.30
N THR A 132 10.57 -11.68 3.95
CA THR A 132 10.77 -10.52 4.82
C THR A 132 10.44 -9.23 4.10
N VAL A 133 9.59 -8.40 4.73
CA VAL A 133 9.37 -7.02 4.30
C VAL A 133 10.28 -6.10 5.11
N VAL A 134 11.08 -5.30 4.41
CA VAL A 134 11.91 -4.25 4.99
C VAL A 134 11.19 -2.91 4.81
N VAL A 135 11.02 -2.19 5.91
CA VAL A 135 10.29 -0.92 5.97
C VAL A 135 11.25 0.21 6.30
N ALA A 136 11.49 1.11 5.35
CA ALA A 136 12.22 2.34 5.58
C ALA A 136 11.28 3.40 6.16
N THR A 137 11.63 3.99 7.30
CA THR A 137 10.78 4.97 7.98
C THR A 137 11.39 6.36 8.01
N MET A 138 10.54 7.39 8.07
CA MET A 138 11.01 8.75 8.26
C MET A 138 11.28 9.01 9.75
N GLY A 139 12.55 9.07 10.12
CA GLY A 139 13.01 9.47 11.46
C GLY A 139 12.98 8.38 12.53
N ARG A 140 12.72 7.11 12.19
CA ARG A 140 12.77 5.97 13.14
C ARG A 140 13.58 4.77 12.63
N GLY A 141 14.42 4.97 11.62
CA GLY A 141 15.29 3.93 11.07
C GLY A 141 14.57 2.95 10.15
N VAL A 142 15.03 1.70 10.16
CA VAL A 142 14.54 0.60 9.31
C VAL A 142 13.94 -0.49 10.20
N TYR A 143 12.76 -0.97 9.83
CA TYR A 143 12.08 -2.07 10.50
C TYR A 143 12.06 -3.31 9.60
N ILE A 144 12.11 -4.47 10.22
CA ILE A 144 12.14 -5.77 9.54
C ILE A 144 10.90 -6.54 10.00
N LEU A 145 10.06 -6.91 9.04
CA LEU A 145 8.85 -7.70 9.25
C LEU A 145 9.08 -9.08 8.63
N PRO A 146 9.60 -10.06 9.40
CA PRO A 146 9.76 -11.42 8.92
C PRO A 146 8.41 -12.12 8.75
N THR A 147 8.40 -13.26 8.06
CA THR A 147 7.20 -14.06 7.77
C THR A 147 6.07 -13.23 7.16
N ALA A 148 6.43 -12.33 6.23
CA ALA A 148 5.53 -11.33 5.68
C ALA A 148 4.28 -11.94 5.04
N THR A 149 4.41 -13.04 4.31
CA THR A 149 3.25 -13.75 3.74
C THR A 149 2.29 -14.24 4.81
N ALA A 150 2.79 -14.79 5.92
CA ALA A 150 1.96 -15.25 7.04
C ALA A 150 1.31 -14.07 7.78
N LEU A 151 2.03 -12.98 7.99
CA LEU A 151 1.48 -11.75 8.58
C LEU A 151 0.32 -11.19 7.75
N VAL A 152 0.46 -11.18 6.43
CA VAL A 152 -0.61 -10.72 5.54
C VAL A 152 -1.80 -11.67 5.55
N ARG A 153 -1.57 -13.00 5.49
CA ARG A 153 -2.68 -13.97 5.58
C ARG A 153 -3.47 -13.81 6.87
N ARG A 154 -2.78 -13.61 8.00
CA ARG A 154 -3.41 -13.30 9.29
C ARG A 154 -4.19 -12.00 9.27
N ALA A 155 -3.63 -10.94 8.68
CA ALA A 155 -4.27 -9.63 8.63
C ALA A 155 -5.51 -9.61 7.73
N LEU A 156 -5.49 -10.37 6.63
CA LEU A 156 -6.53 -10.38 5.59
C LEU A 156 -7.47 -11.59 5.67
N SER A 157 -7.29 -12.47 6.67
CA SER A 157 -8.05 -13.72 6.85
C SER A 157 -8.06 -14.60 5.58
N LEU A 158 -6.90 -14.74 4.94
CA LEU A 158 -6.67 -15.55 3.73
C LEU A 158 -6.28 -16.99 4.06
#